data_AF-A0A369RIT9-F1
#
_entry.id   AF-A0A369RIT9-F1
#
_cell.length_a   1.000
_cell.length_b   1.000
_cell.length_c   1.000
_cell.angle_alpha   90.00
_cell.angle_beta   90.00
_cell.angle_gamma   90.00
#
_symmetry.space_group_name_H-M   'P 1'
#
loop_
_entity.id
_entity.type
_entity.pdbx_description
1 polymer ?
#
loop_
_entity_poly.entity_id
_entity_poly.type
_entity_poly.pdbx_seq_one_letter_code
_entity_poly.pdbx_strand_id
1 'polypeptide(L)'
;MELDEKWGTKYPMVIKSWQNNWENLSGYFKYSGPIKRVIYTTNPIEGLHRQIRKFTKTKGSFTSINALYKQVYCAIKKAEEKWMMPISDWALTISQLDLFFPDRLKIELN
;
A
#
# COMPACT_ATOMS: atom_id res chain seq x y z
N MET A 1 -4.30 0.53 26.07
CA MET A 1 -4.72 0.09 24.71
C MET A 1 -4.86 -1.41 24.78
N GLU A 2 -6.00 -1.99 24.40
CA GLU A 2 -6.19 -3.45 24.47
C GLU A 2 -5.08 -4.25 23.76
N LEU A 3 -4.46 -3.67 22.73
CA LEU A 3 -3.32 -4.26 22.01
C LEU A 3 -2.09 -4.44 22.91
N ASP A 4 -1.77 -3.45 23.76
CA ASP A 4 -0.62 -3.47 24.65
C ASP A 4 -0.83 -4.46 25.81
N GLU A 5 -2.04 -4.50 26.35
CA GLU A 5 -2.42 -5.46 27.39
C GLU A 5 -2.27 -6.92 26.92
N LYS A 6 -2.61 -7.20 25.65
CA LYS A 6 -2.54 -8.55 25.08
C LYS A 6 -1.14 -8.94 24.59
N TRP A 7 -0.39 -8.00 24.01
CA TRP A 7 0.84 -8.33 23.27
C TRP A 7 2.09 -7.59 23.72
N GLY A 8 1.98 -6.61 24.63
CA GLY A 8 3.10 -5.77 25.07
C GLY A 8 4.22 -6.54 25.75
N THR A 9 3.89 -7.61 26.48
CA THR A 9 4.88 -8.47 27.11
C THR A 9 5.68 -9.28 26.09
N LYS A 10 5.02 -9.75 25.01
CA LYS A 10 5.65 -10.61 24.00
C LYS A 10 6.39 -9.80 22.92
N TYR A 11 5.86 -8.64 22.54
CA TYR A 11 6.37 -7.82 21.45
C TYR A 11 6.51 -6.34 21.83
N PRO A 12 7.33 -6.01 22.85
CA PRO A 12 7.44 -4.65 23.37
C PRO A 12 7.93 -3.64 22.31
N MET A 13 8.81 -4.07 21.40
CA MET A 13 9.33 -3.21 20.33
C MET A 13 8.26 -2.85 19.30
N VAL A 14 7.33 -3.76 19.02
CA VAL A 14 6.20 -3.50 18.12
C VAL A 14 5.29 -2.45 18.75
N ILE A 15 4.90 -2.63 20.02
CA ILE A 15 4.07 -1.65 20.73
C ILE A 15 4.74 -0.27 20.77
N LYS A 16 6.03 -0.21 21.10
CA LYS A 16 6.79 1.05 21.11
C LYS A 16 6.78 1.73 19.74
N SER A 17 6.95 0.97 18.65
CA SER A 17 6.87 1.52 17.29
C SER A 17 5.48 2.07 16.96
N TRP A 18 4.41 1.38 17.39
CA TRP A 18 3.04 1.85 17.22
C TRP A 18 2.77 3.15 17.98
N GLN A 19 3.20 3.23 19.25
CA GLN A 19 3.05 4.41 20.09
C GLN A 19 3.82 5.61 19.52
N ASN A 20 5.08 5.40 19.13
CA ASN A 20 5.91 6.46 18.55
C ASN A 20 5.35 7.02 17.24
N ASN A 21 4.69 6.20 16.43
CA ASN A 21 4.10 6.60 15.16
C ASN A 21 2.60 6.87 15.24
N TRP A 22 2.02 6.88 16.44
CA TRP A 22 0.57 6.91 16.62
C TRP A 22 -0.07 8.15 16.00
N GLU A 23 0.59 9.30 16.07
CA GLU A 23 0.12 10.54 15.43
C GLU A 23 -0.16 10.34 13.94
N ASN A 24 0.79 9.75 13.20
CA ASN A 24 0.65 9.44 11.78
C ASN A 24 -0.38 8.34 11.52
N LEU A 25 -0.34 7.26 12.31
CA LEU A 25 -1.21 6.09 12.12
C LEU A 25 -2.67 6.42 12.43
N SER A 26 -2.93 7.28 13.41
CA SER A 26 -4.28 7.68 13.81
C SER A 26 -5.05 8.41 12.71
N GLY A 27 -4.35 9.03 11.76
CA GLY A 27 -4.94 9.69 10.58
C GLY A 27 -5.79 8.73 9.74
N TYR A 28 -5.45 7.44 9.72
CA TYR A 28 -6.23 6.40 9.02
C TYR A 28 -7.69 6.35 9.49
N PHE A 29 -7.95 6.58 10.78
CA PHE A 29 -9.31 6.47 11.33
C PHE A 29 -10.24 7.60 10.90
N LYS A 30 -9.71 8.69 10.33
CA LYS A 30 -10.50 9.80 9.78
C LYS A 30 -11.27 9.40 8.52
N TYR A 31 -10.81 8.37 7.81
CA TYR A 31 -11.41 7.94 6.55
C TYR A 31 -12.61 7.02 6.73
N SER A 32 -13.51 7.02 5.74
CA SER A 32 -14.70 6.15 5.69
C SER A 32 -14.33 4.68 5.44
N GLY A 33 -15.27 3.76 5.68
CA GLY A 33 -15.07 2.31 5.48
C GLY A 33 -14.52 1.93 4.09
N PRO A 34 -15.10 2.44 2.98
CA PRO A 34 -14.61 2.17 1.63
C PRO A 34 -13.16 2.61 1.41
N ILE A 35 -12.80 3.82 1.84
CA ILE A 35 -11.42 4.35 1.71
C ILE A 35 -10.45 3.53 2.55
N LYS A 36 -10.83 3.22 3.80
CA LYS A 36 -10.04 2.38 4.70
C LYS A 36 -9.73 1.03 4.09
N ARG A 37 -10.72 0.40 3.44
CA ARG A 37 -10.54 -0.88 2.73
C ARG A 37 -9.44 -0.80 1.68
N VAL A 38 -9.41 0.26 0.88
CA VAL A 38 -8.34 0.45 -0.11
C VAL A 38 -6.97 0.60 0.56
N ILE A 39 -6.89 1.35 1.66
CA ILE A 39 -5.62 1.60 2.38
C ILE A 39 -5.05 0.32 3.00
N TYR A 40 -5.85 -0.47 3.74
CA TYR A 40 -5.33 -1.66 4.42
C TYR A 40 -5.16 -2.87 3.51
N THR A 41 -5.66 -2.82 2.27
CA THR A 41 -5.51 -3.93 1.33
C THR A 41 -4.07 -4.02 0.85
N THR A 42 -3.32 -5.01 1.35
CA THR A 42 -1.88 -5.16 1.04
C THR A 42 -1.62 -5.98 -0.23
N ASN A 43 -2.62 -6.69 -0.76
CA ASN A 43 -2.46 -7.58 -1.91
C ASN A 43 -1.76 -6.92 -3.13
N PRO A 44 -2.10 -5.68 -3.55
CA PRO A 44 -1.42 -5.04 -4.68
C PRO A 44 0.07 -4.81 -4.44
N ILE A 45 0.44 -4.26 -3.28
CA ILE A 45 1.83 -3.94 -2.95
C ILE A 45 2.65 -5.21 -2.66
N GLU A 46 2.08 -6.19 -1.96
CA GLU A 46 2.72 -7.49 -1.73
C GLU A 46 2.91 -8.28 -3.02
N GLY A 47 1.91 -8.23 -3.91
CA GLY A 47 1.97 -8.82 -5.24
C GLY A 47 3.11 -8.23 -6.09
N LEU A 48 3.26 -6.91 -6.08
CA LEU A 48 4.36 -6.22 -6.74
C LEU A 48 5.72 -6.62 -6.14
N HIS A 49 5.86 -6.55 -4.81
CA HIS A 49 7.08 -6.98 -4.12
C HIS A 49 7.45 -8.44 -4.40
N ARG A 50 6.46 -9.32 -4.53
CA ARG A 50 6.68 -10.72 -4.92
C ARG A 50 7.23 -10.84 -6.34
N GLN A 51 6.72 -10.07 -7.30
CA GLN A 51 7.26 -10.07 -8.67
C GLN A 51 8.70 -9.54 -8.70
N ILE A 52 8.97 -8.40 -8.04
CA ILE A 52 10.32 -7.83 -7.98
C ILE A 52 11.31 -8.84 -7.39
N ARG A 53 10.98 -9.45 -6.25
CA ARG A 53 11.82 -10.51 -5.64
C ARG A 53 12.00 -11.72 -6.55
N LYS A 54 10.98 -12.12 -7.31
CA LYS A 54 11.10 -13.23 -8.27
C LYS A 54 12.12 -12.93 -9.37
N PHE A 55 12.20 -11.69 -9.83
CA PHE A 55 13.13 -11.27 -10.88
C PHE A 55 14.56 -11.07 -10.37
N THR A 56 14.71 -10.61 -9.13
CA THR A 56 16.03 -10.34 -8.55
C THR A 56 16.66 -11.57 -7.91
N LYS A 57 15.89 -12.54 -7.38
CA LYS A 57 16.43 -13.69 -6.63
C LYS A 57 17.45 -14.55 -7.36
N THR A 58 17.41 -14.60 -8.70
CA THR A 58 18.33 -15.43 -9.50
C THR A 58 19.60 -14.68 -9.90
N LYS A 59 19.70 -13.39 -9.60
CA LYS A 59 20.86 -12.54 -9.91
C LYS A 59 21.67 -12.36 -8.62
N GLY A 60 22.80 -13.07 -8.50
CA GLY A 60 23.68 -12.98 -7.33
C GLY A 60 24.33 -11.61 -7.16
N SER A 61 24.64 -10.92 -8.26
CA SER A 61 25.11 -9.54 -8.28
C SER A 61 24.71 -8.84 -9.59
N PHE A 62 24.72 -7.51 -9.57
CA PHE A 62 24.48 -6.69 -10.75
C PHE A 62 25.77 -5.98 -11.15
N THR A 63 26.04 -5.89 -12.46
CA THR A 63 27.24 -5.24 -13.00
C THR A 63 27.24 -3.72 -12.84
N SER A 64 26.07 -3.12 -12.63
CA SER A 64 25.90 -1.70 -12.32
C SER A 64 24.53 -1.43 -11.68
N ILE A 65 24.37 -0.27 -11.04
CA ILE A 65 23.08 0.20 -10.53
C ILE A 65 22.05 0.32 -11.67
N ASN A 66 22.47 0.77 -12.85
CA ASN A 66 21.60 0.86 -14.03
C ASN A 66 21.07 -0.51 -14.48
N ALA A 67 21.87 -1.57 -14.36
CA ALA A 67 21.41 -2.93 -14.65
C ALA A 67 20.31 -3.38 -13.68
N LEU A 68 20.44 -3.03 -12.39
CA LEU A 68 19.40 -3.27 -11.39
C LEU A 68 18.12 -2.49 -11.71
N TYR A 69 18.22 -1.20 -12.01
CA TYR A 69 17.05 -0.38 -12.35
C TYR A 69 16.31 -0.91 -13.57
N LYS A 70 17.03 -1.29 -14.64
CA LYS A 70 16.41 -1.91 -15.83
C LYS A 70 15.68 -3.20 -15.48
N GLN A 71 16.24 -4.05 -14.61
CA GLN A 71 15.58 -5.28 -14.19
C GLN A 71 14.32 -5.03 -13.37
N VAL A 72 14.36 -4.10 -12.41
CA VAL A 72 13.17 -3.71 -11.63
C VAL A 72 12.11 -3.11 -12.54
N TYR A 73 12.49 -2.25 -13.47
CA TYR A 73 11.59 -1.66 -14.47
C TYR A 73 10.88 -2.75 -15.29
N CYS A 74 11.61 -3.72 -15.84
CA CYS A 74 11.01 -4.84 -16.57
C CYS A 74 10.05 -5.67 -15.70
N ALA A 75 10.38 -5.87 -14.42
CA ALA A 75 9.49 -6.57 -13.49
C ALA A 75 8.19 -5.80 -13.23
N ILE A 76 8.27 -4.47 -13.10
CA ILE A 76 7.11 -3.58 -12.95
C ILE A 76 6.26 -3.63 -14.23
N LYS A 77 6.86 -3.49 -15.41
CA LYS A 77 6.12 -3.59 -16.70
C LYS A 77 5.34 -4.89 -16.83
N LYS A 78 5.95 -6.02 -16.46
CA LYS A 78 5.26 -7.31 -16.46
C LYS A 78 4.15 -7.42 -15.41
N ALA A 79 4.27 -6.70 -14.29
CA ALA A 79 3.21 -6.63 -13.29
C ALA A 79 2.03 -5.78 -13.78
N GLU A 80 2.31 -4.64 -14.41
CA GLU A 80 1.32 -3.73 -15.01
C GLU A 80 0.44 -4.45 -16.04
N GLU A 81 1.00 -5.35 -16.86
CA GLU A 81 0.23 -6.18 -17.81
C GLU A 81 -0.93 -6.97 -17.17
N LYS A 82 -0.85 -7.25 -15.86
CA LYS A 82 -1.88 -7.98 -15.12
C LYS A 82 -2.86 -7.08 -14.38
N TRP A 83 -2.60 -5.78 -14.29
CA TRP A 83 -3.44 -4.80 -13.60
C TRP A 83 -4.56 -4.28 -14.50
N MET A 84 -5.36 -5.21 -15.02
CA MET A 84 -6.51 -4.89 -15.86
C MET A 84 -7.83 -4.84 -15.07
N MET A 85 -7.85 -5.44 -13.89
CA MET A 85 -9.08 -5.53 -13.08
C MET A 85 -9.35 -4.22 -12.34
N PRO A 86 -10.58 -3.69 -12.43
CA PRO A 86 -10.95 -2.48 -11.68
C PRO A 86 -10.98 -2.76 -10.18
N ILE A 87 -10.80 -1.70 -9.39
CA ILE A 87 -10.94 -1.77 -7.94
C ILE A 87 -12.41 -1.97 -7.59
N SER A 88 -12.70 -2.95 -6.72
CA SER A 88 -14.06 -3.20 -6.22
C SER A 88 -14.60 -1.97 -5.49
N ASP A 89 -15.87 -1.63 -5.75
CA ASP A 89 -16.58 -0.50 -5.13
C ASP A 89 -15.89 0.86 -5.34
N TRP A 90 -15.17 1.02 -6.46
CA TRP A 90 -14.42 2.25 -6.73
C TRP A 90 -15.30 3.49 -6.83
N ALA A 91 -16.50 3.38 -7.44
CA ALA A 91 -17.44 4.49 -7.56
C ALA A 91 -17.89 5.03 -6.18
N LEU A 92 -18.14 4.14 -5.23
CA LEU A 92 -18.46 4.54 -3.85
C LEU A 92 -17.24 5.17 -3.18
N THR A 93 -16.07 4.55 -3.34
CA THR A 93 -14.83 5.01 -2.71
C THR A 93 -14.43 6.41 -3.19
N ILE A 94 -14.53 6.68 -4.49
CA ILE A 94 -14.16 7.97 -5.06
C ILE A 94 -15.14 9.07 -4.64
N SER A 95 -16.44 8.78 -4.55
CA SER A 95 -17.44 9.71 -4.02
C SER A 95 -17.15 10.08 -2.56
N GLN A 96 -16.77 9.10 -1.73
CA GLN A 96 -16.37 9.37 -0.34
C GLN A 96 -15.08 10.19 -0.24
N LEU A 97 -14.13 9.98 -1.16
CA LEU A 97 -12.90 10.78 -1.23
C LEU A 97 -13.19 12.22 -1.61
N ASP A 98 -14.10 12.44 -2.57
CA ASP A 98 -14.50 13.78 -3.02
C ASP A 98 -15.18 14.57 -1.89
N LEU A 99 -16.08 13.93 -1.15
CA LEU A 99 -16.70 14.53 0.04
C LEU A 99 -15.68 14.89 1.13
N PHE A 100 -14.65 14.04 1.33
CA PHE A 100 -13.62 14.28 2.33
C PHE A 100 -12.61 15.35 1.89
N PHE A 101 -12.37 15.47 0.59
CA PHE A 101 -11.43 16.41 -0.03
C PHE A 101 -12.14 17.28 -1.08
N PRO A 102 -13.00 18.22 -0.64
CA PRO A 102 -13.79 19.03 -1.56
C PRO A 102 -12.89 19.83 -2.51
N ASP A 103 -13.34 19.95 -3.75
CA ASP A 103 -12.69 20.68 -4.86
C ASP A 103 -11.30 20.16 -5.25
N ARG A 104 -10.87 18.99 -4.75
CA ARG A 104 -9.57 18.38 -5.09
C ARG A 104 -9.68 17.43 -6.26
N LEU A 105 -10.76 16.66 -6.33
CA LEU A 105 -10.97 15.72 -7.40
C LEU A 105 -11.77 16.43 -8.50
N LYS A 106 -11.12 16.72 -9.63
CA LYS A 106 -11.80 17.22 -10.83
C LYS A 106 -12.54 16.07 -11.53
N ILE A 107 -13.52 15.49 -10.85
CA ILE A 107 -14.27 14.36 -11.37
C ILE A 107 -15.28 14.92 -12.35
N GLU A 108 -14.98 14.80 -13.65
CA GLU A 108 -16.01 14.90 -14.67
C GLU A 108 -16.91 13.67 -14.53
N LEU A 109 -18.05 13.84 -13.84
CA LEU A 109 -19.11 12.86 -13.84
C LEU A 109 -19.73 12.86 -15.24
N ASN A 110 -19.18 12.01 -16.13
CA ASN A 110 -19.79 11.68 -17.41
C ASN A 110 -20.99 10.75 -17.24
#